data_AF-A0A510BAH7-F1
#
_entry.id   AF-A0A510BAH7-F1
#
_cell.length_a   1.000
_cell.length_b   1.000
_cell.length_c   1.000
_cell.angle_alpha   90.00
_cell.angle_beta   90.00
_cell.angle_gamma   90.00
#
_symmetry.space_group_name_H-M   'P 1'
#
loop_
_entity.id
_entity.type
_entity.pdbx_description
1 polymer ?
#
loop_
_entity_poly.entity_id
_entity_poly.type
_entity_poly.pdbx_seq_one_letter_code
_entity_poly.pdbx_strand_id
1 'polypeptide(L)'
;MTWYIVSIGVDISSTDVDVDPTIPEKISRELSLILPKGVKSAISNITGDDIVITSFTPEELIEEINISVVNLLKKHAMGFDDLNGVSENPEEAKEGISYAVAKAGSPYGDSIVVSFDTYGGEDIVNEMALFVEDIGRNYGFDVGVSVSETSKKIPGVGYTGKETDDPVVIITFEDLQSLPKLAGLIFGGLLSFDNLYFVRNGSPVEIIPPGVIYTMSAFLNGNVIDLYPGIIKRLKKIL
;
A
#
# COMPACT_ATOMS: atom_id res chain seq x y z
N MET A 1 -25.07 0.62 -3.79
CA MET A 1 -24.04 0.55 -2.75
C MET A 1 -22.72 0.45 -3.46
N THR A 2 -21.90 1.49 -3.36
CA THR A 2 -20.58 1.54 -3.98
C THR A 2 -19.58 0.90 -3.03
N TRP A 3 -18.66 0.11 -3.57
CA TRP A 3 -17.60 -0.52 -2.79
C TRP A 3 -16.25 0.05 -3.21
N TYR A 4 -15.32 0.06 -2.27
CA TYR A 4 -13.99 0.62 -2.43
C TYR A 4 -12.93 -0.34 -1.91
N ILE A 5 -11.74 -0.22 -2.49
CA ILE A 5 -10.49 -0.71 -1.93
C ILE A 5 -9.80 0.48 -1.27
N VAL A 6 -9.43 0.30 -0.01
CA VAL A 6 -8.77 1.31 0.81
C VAL A 6 -7.49 0.70 1.35
N SER A 7 -6.36 1.38 1.18
CA SER A 7 -5.07 0.96 1.71
C SER A 7 -4.48 2.03 2.62
N ILE A 8 -3.98 1.59 3.77
CA ILE A 8 -3.33 2.40 4.79
C ILE A 8 -1.94 1.81 5.00
N GLY A 9 -0.91 2.56 4.63
CA GLY A 9 0.52 2.31 4.89
C GLY A 9 1.00 3.11 6.10
N VAL A 10 1.96 2.56 6.83
CA VAL A 10 2.63 3.23 7.94
C VAL A 10 3.95 2.54 8.23
N ASP A 11 4.96 3.31 8.61
CA ASP A 11 6.12 2.81 9.33
C ASP A 11 5.67 2.35 10.72
N ILE A 12 5.96 1.07 11.02
CA ILE A 12 5.60 0.45 12.28
C ILE A 12 6.81 0.04 13.12
N SER A 13 8.02 0.11 12.57
CA SER A 13 9.22 -0.39 13.21
C SER A 13 9.89 0.69 14.06
N SER A 14 10.88 0.29 14.83
CA SER A 14 11.81 1.22 15.47
C SER A 14 13.12 1.37 14.69
N THR A 15 13.20 0.69 13.55
CA THR A 15 14.37 0.60 12.69
C THR A 15 13.94 0.64 11.23
N ASP A 16 14.55 1.56 10.49
CA ASP A 16 14.32 1.82 9.07
C ASP A 16 14.91 0.71 8.17
N VAL A 17 14.69 -0.57 8.47
CA VAL A 17 15.33 -1.70 7.74
C VAL A 17 14.46 -2.95 7.70
N ASP A 18 13.72 -3.24 8.76
CA ASP A 18 12.88 -4.41 8.84
C ASP A 18 11.75 -4.28 9.89
N VAL A 19 10.68 -5.04 9.65
CA VAL A 19 9.59 -5.22 10.60
C VAL A 19 9.87 -6.42 11.52
N ASP A 20 9.74 -6.22 12.84
CA ASP A 20 9.68 -7.34 13.80
C ASP A 20 8.55 -8.31 13.39
N PRO A 21 8.86 -9.59 13.09
CA PRO A 21 7.88 -10.53 12.55
C PRO A 21 6.69 -10.80 13.48
N THR A 22 6.80 -10.47 14.77
CA THR A 22 5.70 -10.55 15.72
C THR A 22 4.65 -9.46 15.55
N ILE A 23 4.98 -8.31 14.93
CA ILE A 23 4.03 -7.21 14.67
C ILE A 23 3.00 -7.65 13.63
N PRO A 24 3.37 -8.10 12.40
CA PRO A 24 2.40 -8.55 11.40
C PRO A 24 1.51 -9.69 11.91
N GLU A 25 2.07 -10.61 12.71
CA GLU A 25 1.31 -11.72 13.30
C GLU A 25 0.20 -11.21 14.25
N LYS A 26 0.54 -10.26 15.14
CA LYS A 26 -0.43 -9.66 16.06
C LYS A 26 -1.51 -8.87 15.32
N ILE A 27 -1.10 -8.05 14.36
CA ILE A 27 -2.02 -7.26 13.53
C ILE A 27 -2.98 -8.17 12.78
N SER A 28 -2.47 -9.18 12.07
CA SER A 28 -3.29 -10.11 11.29
C SER A 28 -4.35 -10.81 12.16
N ARG A 29 -3.96 -11.24 13.37
CA ARG A 29 -4.90 -11.85 14.33
C ARG A 29 -5.99 -10.90 14.78
N GLU A 30 -5.63 -9.67 15.16
CA GLU A 30 -6.56 -8.70 15.72
C GLU A 30 -7.42 -7.99 14.65
N LEU A 31 -6.91 -7.84 13.43
CA LEU A 31 -7.61 -7.19 12.31
C LEU A 31 -8.95 -7.86 12.04
N SER A 32 -9.01 -9.19 12.07
CA SER A 32 -10.26 -9.93 11.88
C SER A 32 -11.32 -9.71 12.98
N LEU A 33 -10.93 -9.20 14.15
CA LEU A 33 -11.80 -9.03 15.32
C LEU A 33 -12.41 -7.63 15.40
N ILE A 34 -11.81 -6.64 14.72
CA ILE A 34 -12.21 -5.23 14.81
C ILE A 34 -13.04 -4.77 13.62
N LEU A 35 -13.24 -5.61 12.61
CA LEU A 35 -13.90 -5.23 11.37
C LEU A 35 -15.41 -5.53 11.40
N PRO A 36 -16.25 -4.63 10.87
CA PRO A 36 -17.65 -4.88 10.60
C PRO A 36 -17.86 -6.11 9.71
N LYS A 37 -19.02 -6.75 9.90
CA LYS A 37 -19.40 -7.93 9.11
C LYS A 37 -19.46 -7.58 7.62
N GLY A 38 -18.75 -8.36 6.80
CA GLY A 38 -18.76 -8.24 5.34
C GLY A 38 -17.60 -7.42 4.77
N VAL A 39 -16.88 -6.67 5.61
CA VAL A 39 -15.61 -6.04 5.24
C VAL A 39 -14.53 -7.10 5.23
N LYS A 40 -13.63 -7.02 4.25
CA LYS A 40 -12.47 -7.89 4.14
C LYS A 40 -11.23 -7.04 4.25
N SER A 41 -10.30 -7.41 5.12
CA SER A 41 -9.05 -6.68 5.27
C SER A 41 -7.92 -7.64 5.58
N ALA A 42 -6.73 -7.30 5.10
CA ALA A 42 -5.51 -8.05 5.33
C ALA A 42 -4.30 -7.14 5.19
N ILE A 43 -3.17 -7.55 5.78
CA ILE A 43 -1.87 -6.97 5.44
C ILE A 43 -1.56 -7.36 4.00
N SER A 44 -1.58 -6.39 3.09
CA SER A 44 -1.34 -6.63 1.66
C SER A 44 0.14 -6.57 1.32
N ASN A 45 0.90 -5.71 1.98
CA ASN A 45 2.30 -5.46 1.69
C ASN A 45 3.06 -5.24 3.01
N ILE A 46 4.29 -5.72 3.04
CA ILE A 46 5.32 -5.36 4.01
C ILE A 46 6.55 -5.03 3.17
N THR A 47 6.93 -3.77 3.16
CA THR A 47 8.01 -3.21 2.33
C THR A 47 8.98 -2.57 3.30
N GLY A 48 10.15 -3.19 3.50
CA GLY A 48 11.08 -2.77 4.56
C GLY A 48 10.45 -2.83 5.93
N ASP A 49 10.31 -1.68 6.57
CA ASP A 49 9.64 -1.48 7.86
C ASP A 49 8.18 -1.01 7.76
N ASP A 50 7.69 -0.74 6.54
CA ASP A 50 6.30 -0.35 6.30
C ASP A 50 5.35 -1.54 6.27
N ILE A 51 4.17 -1.36 6.86
CA ILE A 51 3.03 -2.27 6.73
C ILE A 51 1.88 -1.57 6.02
N VAL A 52 1.36 -2.21 4.97
CA VAL A 52 0.12 -1.79 4.32
C VAL A 52 -1.03 -2.74 4.65
N ILE A 53 -2.10 -2.20 5.22
CA ILE A 53 -3.37 -2.88 5.40
C ILE A 53 -4.33 -2.44 4.30
N THR A 54 -4.84 -3.40 3.53
CA THR A 54 -5.81 -3.16 2.47
C THR A 54 -7.17 -3.75 2.83
N SER A 55 -8.22 -2.95 2.64
CA SER A 55 -9.61 -3.28 2.97
C SER A 55 -10.55 -3.14 1.78
N PHE A 56 -11.42 -4.12 1.57
CA PHE A 56 -12.59 -4.04 0.69
C PHE A 56 -13.82 -3.73 1.53
N THR A 57 -14.38 -2.53 1.35
CA THR A 57 -15.39 -1.95 2.23
C THR A 57 -16.45 -1.18 1.45
N PRO A 58 -17.72 -1.15 1.88
CA PRO A 58 -18.70 -0.24 1.31
C PRO A 58 -18.41 1.20 1.74
N GLU A 59 -18.87 2.16 0.92
CA GLU A 59 -18.63 3.60 1.08
C GLU A 59 -18.95 4.11 2.48
N GLU A 60 -20.10 3.71 3.03
CA GLU A 60 -20.59 4.16 4.32
C GLU A 60 -19.76 3.69 5.52
N LEU A 61 -18.91 2.69 5.35
CA LEU A 61 -18.05 2.16 6.41
C LEU A 61 -16.60 2.66 6.32
N ILE A 62 -16.21 3.39 5.26
CA ILE A 62 -14.82 3.84 5.05
C ILE A 62 -14.27 4.53 6.30
N GLU A 63 -15.03 5.45 6.89
CA GLU A 63 -14.63 6.20 8.09
C GLU A 63 -14.35 5.28 9.29
N GLU A 64 -15.27 4.36 9.57
CA GLU A 64 -15.16 3.39 10.68
C GLU A 64 -13.96 2.45 10.48
N ILE A 65 -13.74 1.98 9.25
CA ILE A 65 -12.60 1.12 8.91
C ILE A 65 -11.29 1.85 9.08
N ASN A 66 -11.16 3.07 8.56
CA ASN A 66 -9.95 3.87 8.68
C ASN A 66 -9.58 4.08 10.16
N ILE A 67 -10.55 4.48 10.99
CA ILE A 67 -10.33 4.66 12.43
C ILE A 67 -9.86 3.35 13.07
N SER A 68 -10.52 2.23 12.75
CA SER A 68 -10.23 0.92 13.34
C SER A 68 -8.84 0.42 12.97
N VAL A 69 -8.47 0.55 11.69
CA VAL A 69 -7.17 0.16 11.15
C VAL A 69 -6.06 1.04 11.73
N VAL A 70 -6.21 2.36 11.73
CA VAL A 70 -5.20 3.28 12.30
C VAL A 70 -5.02 3.05 13.79
N ASN A 71 -6.09 2.82 14.55
CA ASN A 71 -5.99 2.49 15.97
C ASN A 71 -5.28 1.15 16.21
N LEU A 72 -5.49 0.15 15.35
CA LEU A 72 -4.78 -1.12 15.41
C LEU A 72 -3.29 -0.92 15.15
N LEU A 73 -2.92 -0.15 14.13
CA LEU A 73 -1.53 0.17 13.81
C LEU A 73 -0.87 0.91 14.98
N LYS A 74 -1.51 1.99 15.49
CA LYS A 74 -1.05 2.74 16.69
C LYS A 74 -0.82 1.88 17.92
N LYS A 75 -1.60 0.80 18.09
CA LYS A 75 -1.47 -0.11 19.23
C LYS A 75 -0.21 -0.97 19.15
N HIS A 76 0.26 -1.30 17.94
CA HIS A 76 1.39 -2.23 17.73
C HIS A 76 2.65 -1.56 17.22
N ALA A 77 2.59 -0.29 16.82
CA ALA A 77 3.73 0.48 16.35
C ALA A 77 4.82 0.62 17.42
N MET A 78 6.07 0.48 16.96
CA MET A 78 7.27 0.70 17.77
C MET A 78 7.86 2.10 17.51
N GLY A 79 7.69 2.63 16.30
CA GLY A 79 7.86 4.03 15.92
C GLY A 79 6.53 4.78 15.94
N PHE A 80 6.59 6.12 16.04
CA PHE A 80 5.38 6.95 16.09
C PHE A 80 5.44 8.16 15.15
N ASP A 81 6.49 8.32 14.35
CA ASP A 81 6.72 9.55 13.60
C ASP A 81 5.60 9.76 12.57
N ASP A 82 5.27 8.74 11.77
CA ASP A 82 4.13 8.76 10.85
C ASP A 82 2.77 8.95 11.54
N LEU A 83 2.60 8.29 12.68
CA LEU A 83 1.35 8.30 13.43
C LEU A 83 1.09 9.66 14.08
N ASN A 84 2.16 10.41 14.36
CA ASN A 84 2.15 11.76 14.90
C ASN A 84 2.07 12.84 13.80
N GLY A 85 2.30 12.48 12.55
CA GLY A 85 2.14 13.36 11.39
C GLY A 85 0.71 13.76 11.08
N VAL A 86 -0.25 12.96 11.55
CA VAL A 86 -1.69 13.19 11.34
C VAL A 86 -2.18 14.39 12.16
N SER A 87 -2.83 15.35 11.50
CA SER A 87 -3.44 16.52 12.14
C SER A 87 -4.92 16.68 11.80
N GLU A 88 -5.69 17.33 12.68
CA GLU A 88 -7.04 17.82 12.35
C GLU A 88 -7.01 19.02 11.39
N ASN A 89 -5.90 19.77 11.39
CA ASN A 89 -5.68 20.93 10.54
C ASN A 89 -4.77 20.57 9.34
N PRO A 90 -5.23 20.72 8.08
CA PRO A 90 -4.44 20.40 6.89
C PRO A 90 -3.13 21.18 6.76
N GLU A 91 -3.00 22.35 7.39
CA GLU A 91 -1.77 23.17 7.35
C GLU A 91 -0.72 22.71 8.36
N GLU A 92 -1.13 21.93 9.37
CA GLU A 92 -0.25 21.41 10.43
C GLU A 92 0.13 19.94 10.21
N ALA A 93 -0.52 19.29 9.23
CA ALA A 93 -0.22 17.91 8.86
C ALA A 93 1.20 17.79 8.31
N LYS A 94 1.91 16.77 8.77
CA LYS A 94 3.28 16.44 8.35
C LYS A 94 3.27 15.11 7.63
N GLU A 95 4.44 14.67 7.18
CA GLU A 95 4.65 13.27 6.78
C GLU A 95 4.01 12.30 7.77
N GLY A 96 3.34 11.31 7.22
CA GLY A 96 2.72 10.24 7.95
C GLY A 96 1.79 9.43 7.07
N ILE A 97 1.00 8.56 7.70
CA ILE A 97 0.14 7.53 7.09
C ILE A 97 -0.13 7.68 5.59
N SER A 98 0.46 6.81 4.78
CA SER A 98 0.13 6.65 3.38
C SER A 98 -1.31 6.15 3.19
N TYR A 99 -2.15 6.95 2.54
CA TYR A 99 -3.58 6.63 2.35
C TYR A 99 -3.99 6.61 0.87
N ALA A 100 -4.43 5.46 0.37
CA ALA A 100 -4.95 5.30 -0.99
C ALA A 100 -6.39 4.76 -0.97
N VAL A 101 -7.22 5.24 -1.88
CA VAL A 101 -8.60 4.77 -2.06
C VAL A 101 -8.94 4.68 -3.54
N ALA A 102 -9.54 3.56 -3.94
CA ALA A 102 -9.98 3.31 -5.30
C ALA A 102 -11.36 2.64 -5.28
N LYS A 103 -12.22 2.98 -6.23
CA LYS A 103 -13.51 2.31 -6.43
C LYS A 103 -13.27 0.86 -6.85
N ALA A 104 -13.97 -0.08 -6.23
CA ALA A 104 -13.85 -1.47 -6.58
C ALA A 104 -14.36 -1.74 -8.00
N GLY A 105 -13.53 -2.40 -8.82
CA GLY A 105 -13.91 -2.84 -10.17
C GLY A 105 -14.73 -4.13 -10.17
N SER A 106 -14.57 -4.97 -9.15
CA SER A 106 -15.28 -6.25 -9.04
C SER A 106 -16.10 -6.36 -7.75
N PRO A 107 -17.15 -7.20 -7.70
CA PRO A 107 -17.89 -7.48 -6.46
C PRO A 107 -17.04 -8.23 -5.41
N TYR A 108 -15.83 -8.66 -5.77
CA TYR A 108 -14.88 -9.33 -4.90
C TYR A 108 -13.76 -8.39 -4.43
N GLY A 109 -13.70 -7.16 -4.95
CA GLY A 109 -12.66 -6.21 -4.61
C GLY A 109 -11.30 -6.58 -5.20
N ASP A 110 -11.27 -7.15 -6.40
CA ASP A 110 -10.02 -7.57 -7.02
C ASP A 110 -9.14 -6.37 -7.38
N SER A 111 -7.90 -6.38 -6.88
CA SER A 111 -6.96 -5.28 -7.03
C SER A 111 -5.50 -5.73 -6.99
N ILE A 112 -4.61 -4.91 -7.57
CA ILE A 112 -3.17 -4.94 -7.32
C ILE A 112 -2.88 -3.82 -6.32
N VAL A 113 -2.09 -4.13 -5.31
CA VAL A 113 -1.53 -3.15 -4.37
C VAL A 113 -0.01 -3.15 -4.53
N VAL A 114 0.53 -1.99 -4.88
CA VAL A 114 1.96 -1.73 -4.96
C VAL A 114 2.31 -0.81 -3.79
N SER A 115 3.34 -1.17 -3.04
CA SER A 115 3.86 -0.38 -1.93
C SER A 115 5.35 -0.20 -2.14
N PHE A 116 5.79 1.03 -1.92
CA PHE A 116 7.18 1.44 -2.01
C PHE A 116 7.68 1.85 -0.63
N ASP A 117 9.00 1.93 -0.52
CA ASP A 117 9.75 2.43 0.63
C ASP A 117 11.10 2.92 0.09
N THR A 118 11.57 4.07 0.56
CA THR A 118 12.81 4.70 0.11
C THR A 118 13.70 5.14 1.27
N TYR A 119 14.99 4.86 1.12
CA TYR A 119 16.01 5.34 2.06
C TYR A 119 16.74 6.54 1.46
N GLY A 120 16.00 7.64 1.37
CA GLY A 120 16.38 8.90 0.72
C GLY A 120 16.03 8.93 -0.76
N GLY A 121 15.24 9.92 -1.19
CA GLY A 121 14.76 10.03 -2.57
C GLY A 121 13.24 10.11 -2.69
N GLU A 122 12.60 10.89 -1.85
CA GLU A 122 11.15 11.11 -1.77
C GLU A 122 10.58 11.56 -3.13
N ASP A 123 11.30 12.44 -3.84
CA ASP A 123 10.92 12.84 -5.20
C ASP A 123 10.94 11.65 -6.19
N ILE A 124 11.90 10.73 -6.02
CA ILE A 124 12.09 9.57 -6.91
C ILE A 124 11.00 8.52 -6.66
N VAL A 125 10.70 8.22 -5.39
CA VAL A 125 9.68 7.23 -5.05
C VAL A 125 8.28 7.71 -5.46
N ASN A 126 8.03 9.02 -5.33
CA ASN A 126 6.79 9.64 -5.80
C ASN A 126 6.64 9.53 -7.32
N GLU A 127 7.70 9.77 -8.10
CA GLU A 127 7.69 9.56 -9.55
C GLU A 127 7.34 8.11 -9.91
N MET A 128 7.92 7.13 -9.22
CA MET A 128 7.65 5.70 -9.45
C MET A 128 6.20 5.33 -9.11
N ALA A 129 5.66 5.85 -8.00
CA ALA A 129 4.27 5.61 -7.61
C ALA A 129 3.27 6.23 -8.61
N LEU A 130 3.52 7.47 -9.04
CA LEU A 130 2.72 8.15 -10.07
C LEU A 130 2.82 7.44 -11.43
N PHE A 131 3.97 6.87 -11.76
CA PHE A 131 4.11 6.05 -12.96
C PHE A 131 3.23 4.78 -12.92
N VAL A 132 3.13 4.12 -11.77
CA VAL A 132 2.19 2.99 -11.58
C VAL A 132 0.75 3.46 -11.71
N GLU A 133 0.42 4.63 -11.16
CA GLU A 133 -0.90 5.24 -11.32
C GLU A 133 -1.25 5.45 -12.80
N ASP A 134 -0.33 6.02 -13.57
CA ASP A 134 -0.47 6.26 -15.00
C ASP A 134 -0.72 4.97 -15.77
N ILE A 135 -0.04 3.87 -15.43
CA ILE A 135 -0.31 2.56 -16.03
C ILE A 135 -1.77 2.17 -15.80
N GLY A 136 -2.26 2.22 -14.55
CA GLY A 136 -3.64 1.85 -14.24
C GLY A 136 -4.65 2.71 -15.01
N ARG A 137 -4.49 4.03 -14.96
CA ARG A 137 -5.39 4.99 -15.61
C ARG A 137 -5.40 4.85 -17.13
N ASN A 138 -4.24 4.67 -17.76
CA ASN A 138 -4.13 4.54 -19.22
C ASN A 138 -4.81 3.28 -19.77
N TYR A 139 -4.99 2.25 -18.95
CA TYR A 139 -5.75 1.06 -19.31
C TYR A 139 -7.23 1.11 -18.88
N GLY A 140 -7.70 2.24 -18.36
CA GLY A 140 -9.10 2.48 -18.01
C GLY A 140 -9.53 1.89 -16.66
N PHE A 141 -8.57 1.58 -15.78
CA PHE A 141 -8.85 1.10 -14.43
C PHE A 141 -9.06 2.26 -13.46
N ASP A 142 -9.77 1.98 -12.37
CA ASP A 142 -9.83 2.91 -11.24
C ASP A 142 -8.58 2.72 -10.37
N VAL A 143 -8.01 3.85 -9.93
CA VAL A 143 -6.71 3.88 -9.29
C VAL A 143 -6.73 4.84 -8.11
N GLY A 144 -6.16 4.40 -6.99
CA GLY A 144 -5.86 5.22 -5.83
C GLY A 144 -4.35 5.23 -5.61
N VAL A 145 -3.78 6.40 -5.31
CA VAL A 145 -2.36 6.57 -4.96
C VAL A 145 -2.27 7.39 -3.67
N SER A 146 -1.30 7.14 -2.79
CA SER A 146 -1.11 7.93 -1.56
C SER A 146 -0.53 9.31 -1.82
N VAL A 147 0.42 9.42 -2.76
CA VAL A 147 1.06 10.65 -3.23
C VAL A 147 0.04 11.76 -3.51
N SER A 148 0.34 12.97 -3.04
CA SER A 148 -0.53 14.14 -3.17
C SER A 148 0.28 15.43 -3.12
N GLU A 149 -0.05 16.39 -3.98
CA GLU A 149 0.56 17.74 -3.99
C GLU A 149 0.14 18.59 -2.78
N THR A 150 -0.94 18.20 -2.10
CA THR A 150 -1.48 18.87 -0.91
C THR A 150 -1.68 17.88 0.22
N SER A 151 -1.88 18.38 1.44
CA SER A 151 -2.30 17.52 2.54
C SER A 151 -3.57 16.74 2.18
N LYS A 152 -3.60 15.48 2.61
CA LYS A 152 -4.59 14.50 2.19
C LYS A 152 -5.46 14.09 3.37
N LYS A 153 -6.77 14.22 3.17
CA LYS A 153 -7.75 13.80 4.18
C LYS A 153 -7.88 12.28 4.22
N ILE A 154 -7.73 11.72 5.41
CA ILE A 154 -8.09 10.34 5.74
C ILE A 154 -9.43 10.40 6.50
N PRO A 155 -10.56 9.98 5.88
CA PRO A 155 -11.87 10.03 6.53
C PRO A 155 -11.85 9.38 7.92
N GLY A 156 -12.32 10.11 8.92
CA GLY A 156 -12.41 9.66 10.32
C GLY A 156 -11.13 9.80 11.14
N VAL A 157 -9.99 10.07 10.49
CA VAL A 157 -8.67 10.05 11.13
C VAL A 157 -8.06 11.45 11.20
N GLY A 158 -8.04 12.19 10.08
CA GLY A 158 -7.42 13.52 10.02
C GLY A 158 -6.84 13.81 8.63
N TYR A 159 -5.77 14.59 8.59
CA TYR A 159 -4.98 14.90 7.40
C TYR A 159 -3.55 14.40 7.57
N THR A 160 -3.02 13.75 6.54
CA THR A 160 -1.57 13.55 6.37
C THR A 160 -1.00 14.64 5.45
N GLY A 161 0.29 14.93 5.57
CA GLY A 161 1.01 15.90 4.78
C GLY A 161 1.16 15.49 3.30
N LYS A 162 1.93 16.29 2.56
CA LYS A 162 2.28 16.00 1.16
C LYS A 162 3.52 15.10 1.02
N GLU A 163 4.33 15.06 2.08
CA GLU A 163 5.58 14.31 2.15
C GLU A 163 5.24 12.85 2.46
N THR A 164 5.85 11.93 1.70
CA THR A 164 5.73 10.48 1.82
C THR A 164 6.97 9.87 1.19
N ASP A 165 7.58 8.94 1.91
CA ASP A 165 8.68 8.07 1.51
C ASP A 165 8.21 6.62 1.23
N ASP A 166 6.98 6.29 1.67
CA ASP A 166 6.36 4.96 1.65
C ASP A 166 5.12 4.81 0.71
N PRO A 167 5.08 5.38 -0.51
CA PRO A 167 3.82 5.52 -1.21
C PRO A 167 3.14 4.19 -1.56
N VAL A 168 1.80 4.23 -1.59
CA VAL A 168 0.94 3.08 -1.88
C VAL A 168 0.05 3.36 -3.08
N VAL A 169 -0.03 2.41 -4.00
CA VAL A 169 -0.86 2.47 -5.21
C VAL A 169 -1.79 1.27 -5.27
N ILE A 170 -3.07 1.52 -5.53
CA ILE A 170 -4.14 0.53 -5.72
C ILE A 170 -4.61 0.64 -7.16
N ILE A 171 -4.64 -0.48 -7.89
CA ILE A 171 -5.29 -0.57 -9.21
C ILE A 171 -6.38 -1.63 -9.11
N THR A 172 -7.63 -1.25 -9.32
CA THR A 172 -8.77 -2.19 -9.28
C THR A 172 -9.12 -2.68 -10.67
N PHE A 173 -9.60 -3.92 -10.77
CA PHE A 173 -9.98 -4.51 -12.06
C PHE A 173 -11.19 -5.43 -11.93
N GLU A 174 -11.93 -5.60 -13.01
CA GLU A 174 -13.14 -6.44 -13.02
C GLU A 174 -12.82 -7.91 -13.33
N ASP A 175 -11.92 -8.15 -14.29
CA ASP A 175 -11.56 -9.48 -14.78
C ASP A 175 -10.17 -9.89 -14.30
N LEU A 176 -10.08 -11.05 -13.64
CA LEU A 176 -8.84 -11.68 -13.20
C LEU A 176 -7.83 -11.91 -14.36
N GLN A 177 -8.29 -12.00 -15.61
CA GLN A 177 -7.38 -12.06 -16.77
C GLN A 177 -6.54 -10.79 -16.94
N SER A 178 -6.95 -9.67 -16.34
CA SER A 178 -6.20 -8.42 -16.32
C SER A 178 -4.97 -8.51 -15.42
N LEU A 179 -5.00 -9.32 -14.36
CA LEU A 179 -3.95 -9.38 -13.34
C LEU A 179 -2.56 -9.72 -13.93
N PRO A 180 -2.36 -10.80 -14.74
CA PRO A 180 -1.03 -11.12 -15.27
C PRO A 180 -0.49 -10.08 -16.27
N LYS A 181 -1.39 -9.35 -16.94
CA LYS A 181 -1.02 -8.27 -17.87
C LYS A 181 -0.60 -7.04 -17.09
N LEU A 182 -1.43 -6.57 -16.15
CA LEU A 182 -1.15 -5.42 -15.29
C LEU A 182 0.13 -5.62 -14.49
N ALA A 183 0.26 -6.75 -13.78
CA ALA A 183 1.46 -7.05 -13.01
C ALA A 183 2.72 -7.08 -13.89
N GLY A 184 2.60 -7.57 -15.13
CA GLY A 184 3.71 -7.57 -16.10
C GLY A 184 4.08 -6.17 -16.59
N LEU A 185 3.09 -5.30 -16.82
CA LEU A 185 3.29 -3.90 -17.23
C LEU A 185 3.93 -3.08 -16.10
N ILE A 186 3.43 -3.21 -14.87
CA ILE A 186 3.97 -2.54 -13.69
C ILE A 186 5.41 -2.97 -13.48
N PHE A 187 5.65 -4.28 -13.37
CA PHE A 187 7.00 -4.81 -13.18
C PHE A 187 7.95 -4.37 -14.32
N GLY A 188 7.54 -4.56 -15.58
CA GLY A 188 8.38 -4.25 -16.73
C GLY A 188 8.64 -2.75 -16.91
N GLY A 189 7.66 -1.90 -16.59
CA GLY A 189 7.81 -0.46 -16.61
C GLY A 189 8.73 0.03 -15.49
N LEU A 190 8.56 -0.49 -14.28
CA LEU A 190 9.41 -0.13 -13.14
C LEU A 190 10.89 -0.50 -13.33
N LEU A 191 11.21 -1.49 -14.17
CA LEU A 191 12.60 -1.80 -14.54
C LEU A 191 13.31 -0.67 -15.29
N SER A 192 12.61 0.37 -15.78
CA SER A 192 13.27 1.52 -16.41
C SER A 192 13.86 2.51 -15.40
N PHE A 193 13.55 2.36 -14.11
CA PHE A 193 14.09 3.22 -13.08
C PHE A 193 15.36 2.62 -12.47
N ASP A 194 16.39 3.45 -12.32
CA ASP A 194 17.62 3.07 -11.62
C ASP A 194 17.35 2.94 -10.11
N ASN A 195 18.16 2.14 -9.42
CA ASN A 195 18.12 1.94 -7.96
C ASN A 195 16.77 1.48 -7.38
N LEU A 196 15.91 0.87 -8.21
CA LEU A 196 14.66 0.26 -7.77
C LEU A 196 14.78 -1.26 -7.67
N TYR A 197 14.34 -1.82 -6.55
CA TYR A 197 14.44 -3.24 -6.26
C TYR A 197 13.06 -3.84 -6.00
N PHE A 198 12.65 -4.76 -6.87
CA PHE A 198 11.49 -5.58 -6.60
C PHE A 198 11.84 -6.65 -5.58
N VAL A 199 11.20 -6.64 -4.41
CA VAL A 199 11.51 -7.57 -3.32
C VAL A 199 10.29 -8.41 -2.95
N ARG A 200 10.54 -9.52 -2.25
CA ARG A 200 9.47 -10.36 -1.70
C ARG A 200 8.88 -9.66 -0.49
N ASN A 201 7.56 -9.73 -0.35
CA ASN A 201 6.83 -9.18 0.79
C ASN A 201 7.43 -9.66 2.14
N GLY A 202 7.79 -8.71 3.01
CA GLY A 202 8.40 -8.95 4.32
C GLY A 202 9.86 -9.38 4.29
N SER A 203 10.57 -9.16 3.18
CA SER A 203 12.03 -9.36 3.13
C SER A 203 12.75 -8.15 3.73
N PRO A 204 13.87 -8.35 4.45
CA PRO A 204 14.68 -7.25 4.95
C PRO A 204 15.18 -6.35 3.83
N VAL A 205 15.43 -5.09 4.16
CA VAL A 205 16.04 -4.12 3.25
C VAL A 205 17.53 -4.39 3.11
N GLU A 206 17.94 -4.78 1.91
CA GLU A 206 19.34 -5.04 1.54
C GLU A 206 19.75 -4.24 0.30
N ILE A 207 19.57 -2.91 0.34
CA ILE A 207 19.87 -1.99 -0.77
C ILE A 207 20.88 -0.90 -0.38
N ILE A 208 21.43 -0.20 -1.37
CA ILE A 208 22.36 0.92 -1.17
C ILE A 208 21.60 2.24 -1.42
N PRO A 209 21.52 3.14 -0.42
CA PRO A 209 20.98 4.49 -0.59
C PRO A 209 21.73 5.36 -1.63
N PRO A 210 21.05 6.24 -2.40
CA PRO A 210 19.60 6.37 -2.49
C PRO A 210 19.02 5.22 -3.32
N GLY A 211 18.10 4.46 -2.72
CA GLY A 211 17.48 3.31 -3.36
C GLY A 211 16.07 3.11 -2.84
N VAL A 212 15.26 2.54 -3.71
CA VAL A 212 13.83 2.30 -3.47
C VAL A 212 13.59 0.79 -3.53
N ILE A 213 12.85 0.26 -2.57
CA ILE A 213 12.30 -1.08 -2.67
C ILE A 213 10.80 -1.00 -2.95
N TYR A 214 10.26 -2.03 -3.60
CA TYR A 214 8.82 -2.14 -3.73
C TYR A 214 8.36 -3.59 -3.64
N THR A 215 7.14 -3.75 -3.15
CA THR A 215 6.41 -5.00 -3.15
C THR A 215 5.13 -4.86 -3.95
N MET A 216 4.65 -5.98 -4.50
CA MET A 216 3.43 -5.99 -5.29
C MET A 216 2.62 -7.24 -4.97
N SER A 217 1.38 -7.01 -4.54
CA SER A 217 0.46 -8.07 -4.13
C SER A 217 -0.84 -7.97 -4.92
N ALA A 218 -1.47 -9.12 -5.17
CA ALA A 218 -2.88 -9.16 -5.56
C ALA A 218 -3.75 -9.31 -4.30
N PHE A 219 -4.73 -8.42 -4.15
CA PHE A 219 -5.78 -8.55 -3.16
C PHE A 219 -7.04 -9.07 -3.86
N LEU A 220 -7.36 -10.34 -3.62
CA LEU A 220 -8.42 -11.07 -4.31
C LEU A 220 -9.41 -11.62 -3.28
N ASN A 221 -10.57 -10.96 -3.17
CA ASN A 221 -11.64 -11.41 -2.28
C ASN A 221 -11.22 -11.53 -0.80
N GLY A 222 -10.33 -10.65 -0.33
CA GLY A 222 -9.74 -10.69 1.02
C GLY A 222 -8.51 -11.57 1.18
N ASN A 223 -8.10 -12.29 0.13
CA ASN A 223 -6.85 -13.05 0.13
C ASN A 223 -5.74 -12.20 -0.48
N VAL A 224 -4.54 -12.29 0.09
CA VAL A 224 -3.35 -11.60 -0.40
C VAL A 224 -2.42 -12.61 -1.04
N ILE A 225 -1.98 -12.31 -2.27
CA ILE A 225 -1.01 -13.11 -3.00
C ILE A 225 0.18 -12.21 -3.33
N ASP A 226 1.33 -12.47 -2.72
CA ASP A 226 2.60 -11.87 -3.13
C ASP A 226 2.92 -12.28 -4.59
N LEU A 227 3.06 -11.28 -5.47
CA LEU A 227 3.33 -11.52 -6.89
C LEU A 227 4.81 -11.78 -7.18
N TYR A 228 5.72 -11.51 -6.23
CA TYR A 228 7.16 -11.70 -6.42
C TYR A 228 7.52 -13.11 -6.88
N PRO A 229 7.11 -14.21 -6.20
CA PRO A 229 7.48 -15.56 -6.61
C PRO A 229 6.96 -15.91 -8.02
N GLY A 230 5.76 -15.43 -8.36
CA GLY A 230 5.13 -15.67 -9.66
C GLY A 230 5.86 -14.97 -10.81
N ILE A 231 6.21 -13.70 -10.61
CA ILE A 231 6.94 -12.88 -11.59
C ILE A 231 8.35 -13.42 -11.79
N ILE A 232 9.11 -13.67 -10.72
CA ILE A 232 10.47 -14.22 -10.82
C ILE A 232 10.47 -15.58 -11.54
N LYS A 233 9.49 -16.44 -11.25
CA LYS A 233 9.33 -17.73 -11.96
C LYS A 233 9.05 -17.53 -13.46
N ARG A 234 8.33 -16.48 -13.84
CA ARG A 234 8.06 -16.15 -15.25
C ARG A 234 9.32 -15.62 -15.95
N LEU A 235 10.10 -14.75 -15.31
CA LEU A 235 11.34 -14.22 -15.87
C LEU A 235 12.38 -15.30 -16.13
N LYS A 236 12.57 -16.21 -15.18
CA LYS A 236 13.48 -17.36 -15.31
C LYS A 236 13.12 -18.34 -16.44
N LYS A 237 11.94 -18.23 -17.03
CA LYS A 237 11.55 -19.03 -18.21
C LYS A 237 11.87 -18.35 -19.54
N ILE A 238 12.11 -17.03 -19.50
CA ILE A 238 12.29 -16.19 -20.68
C ILE A 238 13.79 -15.84 -20.87
N LEU A 239 14.54 -15.79 -19.77
CA LEU A 239 16.00 -15.75 -19.73
C LEU A 239 16.58 -17.17 -19.84
#